data_AF-A0A1F5UX75-F1
#
_entry.id   AF-A0A1F5UX75-F1
#
_cell.length_a   1.000
_cell.length_b   1.000
_cell.length_c   1.000
_cell.angle_alpha   90.00
_cell.angle_beta   90.00
_cell.angle_gamma   90.00
#
_symmetry.space_group_name_H-M   'P 1'
#
loop_
_entity.id
_entity.type
_entity.pdbx_description
1 polymer ?
#
loop_
_entity_poly.entity_id
_entity_poly.type
_entity_poly.pdbx_seq_one_letter_code
_entity_poly.pdbx_strand_id
1 'polypeptide(L)'
;MRKKLLIAGALFFSVTLIVWFFVSKKIEPVTVVEEKNVVEEKPIEAVKPLLTGLFAEHIFNVKEKKQVYKNVINIRKENNIYYFNGVVIKKGEKNIVTEAKLNTDFETLEWKFTDPKKGIKVAAVRKGNKIILTGTFDKKENNKKEINIDERKWLQIYQLGMMRFAVKETKGKSIEFWSLNPDDPGNVMVLAAVKENQETIELNGKTIKTARLKICLAGFLSFFWTGDYWFRLSDGFFVRAKVSGDIFVELKEEKQKK
;
A
#
# COMPACT_ATOMS: atom_id res chain seq x y z
N MET A 1 -13.45 -28.28 6.65
CA MET A 1 -12.18 -27.63 6.25
C MET A 1 -12.45 -26.17 5.87
N ARG A 2 -12.13 -25.19 6.72
CA ARG A 2 -12.24 -23.76 6.38
C ARG A 2 -10.89 -23.25 5.87
N LYS A 3 -10.81 -22.89 4.58
CA LYS A 3 -9.64 -22.20 3.98
C LYS A 3 -9.58 -20.79 4.57
N LYS A 4 -8.56 -20.50 5.38
CA LYS A 4 -8.24 -19.13 5.81
C LYS A 4 -7.60 -18.42 4.61
N LEU A 5 -8.20 -17.30 4.19
CA LEU A 5 -7.62 -16.41 3.17
C LEU A 5 -6.40 -15.74 3.82
N LEU A 6 -5.20 -16.19 3.45
CA LEU A 6 -3.94 -15.69 3.96
C LEU A 6 -3.46 -14.55 3.04
N ILE A 7 -3.54 -13.33 3.56
CA ILE A 7 -2.89 -12.16 2.98
C ILE A 7 -1.83 -11.73 4.00
N ALA A 8 -0.65 -12.34 3.89
CA ALA A 8 0.54 -11.88 4.59
C ALA A 8 1.71 -12.61 3.96
N GLY A 9 2.42 -11.88 3.09
CA GLY A 9 3.78 -12.21 2.70
C GLY A 9 4.67 -12.20 3.94
N ALA A 10 4.59 -13.33 4.65
CA ALA A 10 5.29 -13.83 5.84
C ALA A 10 4.44 -14.02 7.14
N LEU A 11 4.17 -15.31 7.44
CA LEU A 11 4.14 -15.97 8.77
C LEU A 11 2.85 -15.97 9.66
N PHE A 12 2.29 -17.18 9.85
CA PHE A 12 1.24 -17.66 10.79
C PHE A 12 1.57 -17.48 12.32
N PHE A 13 0.67 -17.51 13.35
CA PHE A 13 -0.31 -18.52 13.84
C PHE A 13 -1.38 -17.90 14.81
N SER A 14 -2.43 -18.68 15.15
CA SER A 14 -3.69 -18.48 15.93
C SER A 14 -3.57 -18.11 17.43
N VAL A 15 -4.56 -17.52 18.15
CA VAL A 15 -5.78 -18.13 18.77
C VAL A 15 -6.73 -17.05 19.39
N THR A 16 -8.04 -17.31 19.30
CA THR A 16 -9.32 -16.86 19.95
C THR A 16 -9.38 -15.78 21.06
N LEU A 17 -10.35 -14.83 21.02
CA LEU A 17 -11.67 -14.85 21.73
C LEU A 17 -12.52 -13.58 21.47
N ILE A 18 -13.85 -13.74 21.45
CA ILE A 18 -14.92 -12.73 21.32
C ILE A 18 -15.30 -12.22 22.72
N VAL A 19 -15.49 -10.90 22.92
CA VAL A 19 -16.50 -10.35 23.85
C VAL A 19 -17.00 -8.98 23.33
N TRP A 20 -18.33 -8.87 23.25
CA TRP A 20 -19.13 -7.64 23.08
C TRP A 20 -19.04 -6.71 24.28
N PHE A 21 -18.97 -5.39 24.08
CA PHE A 21 -19.62 -4.44 25.00
C PHE A 21 -20.14 -3.21 24.24
N PHE A 22 -21.47 -3.06 24.26
CA PHE A 22 -22.19 -1.82 24.07
C PHE A 22 -21.95 -0.93 25.29
N VAL A 23 -21.57 0.34 25.09
CA VAL A 23 -21.99 1.44 25.96
C VAL A 23 -22.25 2.67 25.11
N SER A 24 -23.53 3.00 24.99
CA SER A 24 -24.04 4.27 24.48
C SER A 24 -23.66 5.39 25.46
N LYS A 25 -22.91 6.41 25.01
CA LYS A 25 -22.78 7.66 25.75
C LYS A 25 -23.60 8.75 25.06
N LYS A 26 -24.53 9.32 25.84
CA LYS A 26 -25.29 10.54 25.54
C LYS A 26 -24.35 11.65 25.08
N ILE A 27 -24.73 12.31 24.00
CA ILE A 27 -24.12 13.56 23.52
C ILE A 27 -24.96 14.68 24.11
N GLU A 28 -24.34 15.55 24.89
CA GLU A 28 -24.93 16.83 25.31
C GLU A 28 -24.64 17.90 24.24
N PRO A 29 -25.57 18.85 24.02
CA PRO A 29 -25.44 19.86 22.97
C PRO A 29 -24.34 20.88 23.30
N VAL A 30 -23.44 21.11 22.33
CA VAL A 30 -22.41 22.15 22.40
C VAL A 30 -23.01 23.48 21.94
N THR A 31 -23.01 24.46 22.84
CA THR A 31 -23.31 25.87 22.57
C THR A 31 -22.23 26.49 21.69
N VAL A 32 -22.64 27.11 20.59
CA VAL A 32 -21.77 27.86 19.67
C VAL A 32 -21.43 29.21 20.31
N VAL A 33 -20.16 29.44 20.59
CA VAL A 33 -19.60 30.76 20.90
C VAL A 33 -18.74 31.16 19.69
N GLU A 34 -19.13 32.21 18.99
CA GLU A 34 -18.34 32.84 17.93
C GLU A 34 -17.15 33.58 18.56
N GLU A 35 -15.96 32.99 18.52
CA GLU A 35 -14.72 33.74 18.68
C GLU A 35 -14.11 34.02 17.32
N LYS A 36 -14.18 35.28 16.89
CA LYS A 36 -13.39 35.84 15.79
C LYS A 36 -11.92 35.93 16.23
N ASN A 37 -11.17 34.87 16.05
CA ASN A 37 -9.71 34.92 16.09
C ASN A 37 -9.17 35.01 14.66
N VAL A 38 -8.69 36.20 14.30
CA VAL A 38 -7.88 36.45 13.11
C VAL A 38 -6.56 35.72 13.31
N VAL A 39 -6.42 34.56 12.69
CA VAL A 39 -5.15 33.81 12.66
C VAL A 39 -4.29 34.43 11.56
N GLU A 40 -3.17 35.04 11.95
CA GLU A 40 -2.06 35.34 11.04
C GLU A 40 -1.67 34.05 10.29
N GLU A 41 -1.96 34.00 8.99
CA GLU A 41 -1.51 32.92 8.12
C GLU A 41 0.02 32.95 8.06
N LYS A 42 0.66 32.04 8.80
CA LYS A 42 2.07 31.72 8.59
C LYS A 42 2.28 31.36 7.11
N PRO A 43 3.38 31.83 6.49
CA PRO A 43 3.63 31.59 5.08
C PRO A 43 3.58 30.09 4.79
N ILE A 44 2.71 29.71 3.86
CA ILE A 44 2.54 28.35 3.38
C ILE A 44 3.92 27.89 2.88
N GLU A 45 4.56 26.97 3.61
CA GLU A 45 5.75 26.27 3.11
C GLU A 45 5.45 25.80 1.68
N ALA A 46 6.29 26.20 0.73
CA ALA A 46 6.11 25.89 -0.68
C ALA A 46 5.81 24.38 -0.84
N VAL A 47 4.57 24.07 -1.22
CA VAL A 47 4.13 22.70 -1.45
C VAL A 47 4.99 22.17 -2.59
N LYS A 48 5.89 21.23 -2.28
CA LYS A 48 6.71 20.60 -3.31
C LYS A 48 5.76 20.03 -4.38
N PRO A 49 6.11 20.13 -5.68
CA PRO A 49 5.29 19.51 -6.71
C PRO A 49 5.02 18.04 -6.36
N LEU A 50 3.79 17.59 -6.56
CA LEU A 50 3.41 16.19 -6.37
C LEU A 50 4.42 15.31 -7.13
N LEU A 51 4.84 14.20 -6.53
CA LEU A 51 5.82 13.25 -7.09
C LEU A 51 7.29 13.70 -7.05
N THR A 52 7.64 14.85 -6.46
CA THR A 52 9.07 15.25 -6.35
C THR A 52 9.92 14.30 -5.50
N GLY A 53 9.34 13.69 -4.46
CA GLY A 53 10.01 12.63 -3.70
C GLY A 53 10.13 11.30 -4.43
N LEU A 54 9.50 11.12 -5.60
CA LEU A 54 9.33 9.81 -6.23
C LEU A 54 10.62 9.22 -6.81
N PHE A 55 11.54 10.05 -7.30
CA PHE A 55 12.72 9.61 -8.07
C PHE A 55 14.00 9.51 -7.22
N ALA A 56 13.84 9.15 -5.95
CA ALA A 56 14.93 8.79 -5.06
C ALA A 56 15.02 7.25 -4.91
N GLU A 57 16.10 6.78 -4.31
CA GLU A 57 16.09 5.46 -3.67
C GLU A 57 15.48 5.61 -2.28
N HIS A 58 14.41 4.86 -2.00
CA HIS A 58 13.70 4.87 -0.73
C HIS A 58 14.02 3.60 0.04
N ILE A 59 14.50 3.76 1.26
CA ILE A 59 14.80 2.63 2.15
C ILE A 59 13.74 2.62 3.24
N PHE A 60 12.97 1.56 3.31
CA PHE A 60 11.99 1.32 4.36
C PHE A 60 12.53 0.29 5.35
N ASN A 61 12.28 0.55 6.63
CA ASN A 61 12.37 -0.49 7.65
C ASN A 61 11.02 -1.20 7.74
N VAL A 62 11.07 -2.53 7.67
CA VAL A 62 9.90 -3.39 7.89
C VAL A 62 10.14 -4.15 9.18
N LYS A 63 9.23 -3.96 10.14
CA LYS A 63 9.16 -4.73 11.37
C LYS A 63 8.02 -5.72 11.24
N GLU A 64 8.32 -6.99 11.48
CA GLU A 64 7.36 -8.07 11.42
C GLU A 64 7.66 -9.02 12.57
N LYS A 65 6.76 -9.06 13.55
CA LYS A 65 6.98 -9.77 14.81
C LYS A 65 8.29 -9.31 15.49
N LYS A 66 9.27 -10.21 15.64
CA LYS A 66 10.58 -9.93 16.24
C LYS A 66 11.67 -9.63 15.19
N GLN A 67 11.33 -9.62 13.90
CA GLN A 67 12.28 -9.43 12.82
C GLN A 67 12.22 -8.00 12.28
N VAL A 68 13.38 -7.47 11.94
CA VAL A 68 13.51 -6.19 11.23
C VAL A 68 14.31 -6.43 9.97
N TYR A 69 13.79 -5.98 8.85
CA TYR A 69 14.44 -6.10 7.55
C TYR A 69 14.21 -4.84 6.71
N LYS A 70 14.92 -4.75 5.60
CA LYS A 70 14.86 -3.58 4.72
C LYS A 70 14.01 -3.89 3.49
N ASN A 71 13.30 -2.87 3.02
CA ASN A 71 12.74 -2.86 1.68
C ASN A 71 13.29 -1.63 0.95
N VAL A 72 14.04 -1.87 -0.12
CA VAL A 72 14.66 -0.81 -0.93
C VAL A 72 13.83 -0.65 -2.19
N ILE A 73 13.34 0.56 -2.42
CA ILE A 73 12.48 0.91 -3.55
C ILE A 73 13.20 1.91 -4.43
N ASN A 74 13.15 1.67 -5.73
CA ASN A 74 13.64 2.56 -6.77
C ASN A 74 12.53 2.76 -7.80
N ILE A 75 12.27 4.01 -8.16
CA ILE A 75 11.28 4.35 -9.17
C ILE A 75 11.97 5.23 -10.20
N ARG A 76 11.80 4.87 -11.48
CA ARG A 76 12.26 5.68 -12.60
C ARG A 76 11.14 5.90 -13.58
N LYS A 77 11.27 6.94 -14.40
CA LYS A 77 10.33 7.24 -15.47
C LYS A 77 11.11 7.30 -16.78
N GLU A 78 10.60 6.60 -17.79
CA GLU A 78 11.09 6.72 -19.16
C GLU A 78 9.87 6.96 -20.05
N ASN A 79 9.86 8.07 -20.78
CA ASN A 79 8.69 8.56 -21.51
C ASN A 79 7.46 8.67 -20.57
N ASN A 80 6.34 8.05 -20.93
CA ASN A 80 5.09 8.04 -20.17
C ASN A 80 4.90 6.77 -19.32
N ILE A 81 5.97 6.02 -19.07
CA ILE A 81 5.95 4.77 -18.28
C ILE A 81 6.81 4.93 -17.03
N TYR A 82 6.25 4.49 -15.90
CA TYR A 82 6.99 4.38 -14.64
C TYR A 82 7.46 2.94 -14.45
N TYR A 83 8.70 2.78 -14.01
CA TYR A 83 9.28 1.49 -13.66
C TYR A 83 9.53 1.48 -12.17
N PHE A 84 8.90 0.54 -11.49
CA PHE A 84 9.09 0.26 -10.08
C PHE A 84 10.00 -0.94 -9.90
N ASN A 85 10.95 -0.83 -8.98
CA ASN A 85 11.75 -1.94 -8.49
C ASN A 85 11.78 -1.91 -6.95
N GLY A 86 11.42 -3.01 -6.32
CA GLY A 86 11.44 -3.19 -4.87
C GLY A 86 12.20 -4.45 -4.50
N VAL A 87 13.10 -4.33 -3.51
CA VAL A 87 13.93 -5.44 -3.04
C VAL A 87 13.82 -5.54 -1.52
N VAL A 88 13.25 -6.65 -1.04
CA VAL A 88 13.21 -6.98 0.39
C VAL A 88 14.46 -7.77 0.76
N ILE A 89 15.21 -7.25 1.72
CA ILE A 89 16.50 -7.78 2.16
C ILE A 89 16.37 -8.24 3.61
N LYS A 90 16.29 -9.57 3.79
CA LYS A 90 16.27 -10.25 5.10
C LYS A 90 17.63 -10.92 5.33
N LYS A 91 18.24 -10.72 6.50
CA LYS A 91 19.58 -11.28 6.81
C LYS A 91 19.54 -12.81 6.70
N GLY A 92 20.44 -13.37 5.88
CA GLY A 92 20.56 -14.82 5.69
C GLY A 92 19.50 -15.45 4.79
N GLU A 93 18.62 -14.65 4.18
CA GLU A 93 17.65 -15.14 3.18
C GLU A 93 17.98 -14.56 1.79
N LYS A 94 17.55 -15.25 0.74
CA LYS A 94 17.59 -14.68 -0.62
C LYS A 94 16.57 -13.55 -0.71
N ASN A 95 16.90 -12.52 -1.49
CA ASN A 95 16.04 -11.35 -1.66
C ASN A 95 14.70 -11.72 -2.30
N ILE A 96 13.64 -11.05 -1.84
CA ILE A 96 12.36 -11.02 -2.53
C ILE A 96 12.37 -9.79 -3.43
N VAL A 97 12.06 -9.97 -4.71
CA VAL A 97 12.14 -8.91 -5.73
C VAL A 97 10.78 -8.69 -6.35
N THR A 98 10.38 -7.42 -6.43
CA THR A 98 9.16 -6.97 -7.12
C THR A 98 9.54 -5.95 -8.18
N GLU A 99 9.03 -6.13 -9.39
CA GLU A 99 9.17 -5.16 -10.47
C GLU A 99 7.80 -4.86 -11.06
N ALA A 100 7.57 -3.62 -11.51
CA ALA A 100 6.34 -3.29 -12.22
C ALA A 100 6.57 -2.20 -13.28
N LYS A 101 5.80 -2.28 -14.36
CA LYS A 101 5.61 -1.18 -15.31
C LYS A 101 4.25 -0.57 -15.05
N LEU A 102 4.20 0.75 -14.91
CA LEU A 102 3.00 1.49 -14.58
C LEU A 102 2.74 2.60 -15.60
N ASN A 103 1.47 2.91 -15.86
CA ASN A 103 1.10 4.05 -16.70
C ASN A 103 1.22 5.39 -15.94
N THR A 104 0.81 6.49 -16.57
CA THR A 104 0.87 7.85 -15.99
C THR A 104 -0.02 8.09 -14.77
N ASP A 105 -0.95 7.17 -14.51
CA ASP A 105 -1.83 7.15 -13.35
C ASP A 105 -1.45 6.06 -12.35
N PHE A 106 -0.24 5.49 -12.50
CA PHE A 106 0.32 4.41 -11.70
C PHE A 106 -0.50 3.10 -11.74
N GLU A 107 -1.33 2.90 -12.76
CA GLU A 107 -1.96 1.62 -13.01
C GLU A 107 -0.94 0.60 -13.49
N THR A 108 -1.04 -0.62 -12.98
CA THR A 108 -0.12 -1.70 -13.32
C THR A 108 -0.40 -2.21 -14.72
N LEU A 109 0.62 -2.15 -15.58
CA LEU A 109 0.62 -2.72 -16.93
C LEU A 109 1.25 -4.12 -16.90
N GLU A 110 2.39 -4.22 -16.21
CA GLU A 110 3.12 -5.45 -15.98
C GLU A 110 3.60 -5.53 -14.53
N TRP A 111 3.63 -6.73 -13.97
CA TRP A 111 4.18 -7.02 -12.65
C TRP A 111 5.02 -8.28 -12.70
N LYS A 112 6.19 -8.26 -12.06
CA LYS A 112 7.03 -9.43 -11.83
C LYS A 112 7.31 -9.57 -10.35
N PHE A 113 7.34 -10.81 -9.89
CA PHE A 113 7.57 -11.12 -8.49
C PHE A 113 8.37 -12.39 -8.33
N THR A 114 9.38 -12.33 -7.46
CA THR A 114 10.23 -13.48 -7.12
C THR A 114 10.32 -13.60 -5.61
N ASP A 115 9.87 -14.74 -5.07
CA ASP A 115 10.07 -15.16 -3.68
C ASP A 115 10.75 -16.54 -3.70
N PRO A 116 12.08 -16.59 -3.54
CA PRO A 116 12.84 -17.83 -3.56
C PRO A 116 12.45 -18.79 -2.42
N LYS A 117 12.02 -18.27 -1.27
CA LYS A 117 11.64 -19.09 -0.11
C LYS A 117 10.35 -19.86 -0.37
N LYS A 118 9.45 -19.30 -1.18
CA LYS A 118 8.20 -19.94 -1.60
C LYS A 118 8.30 -20.66 -2.95
N GLY A 119 9.45 -20.58 -3.62
CA GLY A 119 9.60 -21.10 -4.99
C GLY A 119 8.72 -20.37 -6.00
N ILE A 120 8.42 -19.09 -5.77
CA ILE A 120 7.57 -18.28 -6.66
C ILE A 120 8.46 -17.43 -7.55
N LYS A 121 8.20 -17.48 -8.86
CA LYS A 121 8.80 -16.58 -9.85
C LYS A 121 7.80 -16.34 -10.98
N VAL A 122 7.11 -15.21 -10.94
CA VAL A 122 5.96 -14.95 -11.83
C VAL A 122 6.10 -13.63 -12.57
N ALA A 123 5.41 -13.56 -13.71
CA ALA A 123 5.12 -12.35 -14.45
C ALA A 123 3.62 -12.29 -14.76
N ALA A 124 3.02 -11.13 -14.58
CA ALA A 124 1.63 -10.83 -14.89
C ALA A 124 1.53 -9.63 -15.81
N VAL A 125 0.65 -9.69 -16.82
CA VAL A 125 0.40 -8.60 -17.77
C VAL A 125 -1.09 -8.38 -17.92
N ARG A 126 -1.54 -7.12 -17.90
CA ARG A 126 -2.94 -6.78 -18.17
C ARG A 126 -3.21 -6.72 -19.68
N LYS A 127 -4.29 -7.37 -20.12
CA LYS A 127 -4.82 -7.31 -21.49
C LYS A 127 -6.34 -7.09 -21.41
N GLY A 128 -6.77 -5.83 -21.52
CA GLY A 128 -8.16 -5.45 -21.31
C GLY A 128 -8.65 -5.85 -19.92
N ASN A 129 -9.71 -6.66 -19.88
CA ASN A 129 -10.35 -7.18 -18.67
C ASN A 129 -9.80 -8.55 -18.24
N LYS A 130 -8.53 -8.82 -18.56
CA LYS A 130 -7.81 -10.02 -18.14
C LYS A 130 -6.43 -9.69 -17.62
N ILE A 131 -5.99 -10.46 -16.63
CA ILE A 131 -4.58 -10.56 -16.23
C ILE A 131 -4.06 -11.92 -16.67
N ILE A 132 -2.98 -11.92 -17.46
CA ILE A 132 -2.30 -13.13 -17.90
C ILE A 132 -1.10 -13.34 -16.98
N LEU A 133 -1.19 -14.36 -16.11
CA LEU A 133 -0.13 -14.76 -15.19
C LEU A 133 0.67 -15.92 -15.78
N THR A 134 2.00 -15.84 -15.70
CA THR A 134 2.92 -16.87 -16.17
C THR A 134 4.08 -17.06 -15.19
N GLY A 135 4.71 -18.24 -15.20
CA GLY A 135 5.93 -18.54 -14.44
C GLY A 135 5.76 -19.69 -13.46
N THR A 136 6.51 -19.67 -12.37
CA THR A 136 6.47 -20.70 -11.33
C THR A 136 5.56 -20.26 -10.19
N PHE A 137 4.41 -20.93 -10.06
CA PHE A 137 3.42 -20.76 -8.99
C PHE A 137 2.55 -22.02 -8.88
N ASP A 138 1.81 -22.18 -7.78
CA ASP A 138 1.06 -23.42 -7.48
C ASP A 138 1.92 -24.70 -7.52
N LYS A 139 3.21 -24.56 -7.17
CA LYS A 139 4.22 -25.63 -7.24
C LYS A 139 4.42 -26.21 -8.65
N LYS A 140 4.05 -25.48 -9.70
CA LYS A 140 4.23 -25.85 -11.10
C LYS A 140 5.14 -24.86 -11.79
N GLU A 141 6.16 -25.37 -12.48
CA GLU A 141 7.00 -24.56 -13.37
C GLU A 141 6.28 -24.25 -14.69
N ASN A 142 6.63 -23.13 -15.32
CA ASN A 142 6.05 -22.69 -16.60
C ASN A 142 4.51 -22.67 -16.63
N ASN A 143 3.90 -22.47 -15.48
CA ASN A 143 2.45 -22.41 -15.32
C ASN A 143 1.90 -21.14 -15.98
N LYS A 144 0.64 -21.19 -16.42
CA LYS A 144 -0.09 -20.07 -17.04
C LYS A 144 -1.53 -20.05 -16.55
N LYS A 145 -2.01 -18.87 -16.17
CA LYS A 145 -3.40 -18.65 -15.76
C LYS A 145 -3.93 -17.35 -16.36
N GLU A 146 -5.14 -17.40 -16.92
CA GLU A 146 -5.89 -16.20 -17.27
C GLU A 146 -6.87 -15.90 -16.15
N ILE A 147 -6.86 -14.66 -15.68
CA ILE A 147 -7.72 -14.21 -14.58
C ILE A 147 -8.61 -13.11 -15.12
N ASN A 148 -9.91 -13.34 -15.14
CA ASN A 148 -10.89 -12.34 -15.54
C ASN A 148 -11.03 -11.29 -14.43
N ILE A 149 -10.98 -10.03 -14.82
CA ILE A 149 -11.21 -8.86 -13.98
C ILE A 149 -12.20 -7.96 -14.71
N ASP A 150 -12.69 -6.91 -14.07
CA ASP A 150 -13.50 -5.88 -14.72
C ASP A 150 -12.68 -4.61 -15.03
N GLU A 151 -13.38 -3.52 -15.33
CA GLU A 151 -12.80 -2.23 -15.70
C GLU A 151 -12.10 -1.51 -14.54
N ARG A 152 -12.23 -1.98 -13.30
CA ARG A 152 -11.49 -1.40 -12.17
C ARG A 152 -9.98 -1.45 -12.44
N LYS A 153 -9.27 -0.44 -11.95
CA LYS A 153 -7.82 -0.33 -12.08
C LYS A 153 -7.14 -1.53 -11.44
N TRP A 154 -6.05 -2.01 -12.04
CA TRP A 154 -5.16 -2.99 -11.39
C TRP A 154 -4.00 -2.23 -10.76
N LEU A 155 -3.95 -2.20 -9.43
CA LEU A 155 -2.96 -1.43 -8.68
C LEU A 155 -2.14 -2.39 -7.81
N GLN A 156 -1.19 -3.09 -8.43
CA GLN A 156 -0.34 -4.03 -7.72
C GLN A 156 0.63 -3.31 -6.76
N ILE A 157 1.13 -2.15 -7.18
CA ILE A 157 1.92 -1.23 -6.35
C ILE A 157 0.98 -0.10 -5.87
N TYR A 158 -0.03 -0.45 -5.08
CA TYR A 158 -1.05 0.50 -4.65
C TYR A 158 -0.49 1.66 -3.82
N GLN A 159 0.69 1.54 -3.20
CA GLN A 159 1.37 2.68 -2.56
C GLN A 159 1.65 3.82 -3.54
N LEU A 160 1.86 3.52 -4.83
CA LEU A 160 2.00 4.53 -5.88
C LEU A 160 0.64 4.90 -6.48
N GLY A 161 -0.19 3.89 -6.75
CA GLY A 161 -1.55 4.08 -7.27
C GLY A 161 -2.43 5.01 -6.42
N MET A 162 -2.20 5.03 -5.11
CA MET A 162 -2.99 5.82 -4.16
C MET A 162 -2.47 7.23 -3.89
N MET A 163 -1.27 7.60 -4.35
CA MET A 163 -0.63 8.88 -3.96
C MET A 163 -1.53 10.09 -4.22
N ARG A 164 -2.12 10.18 -5.43
CA ARG A 164 -3.04 11.26 -5.82
C ARG A 164 -4.34 11.20 -5.03
N PHE A 165 -4.89 10.01 -4.86
CA PHE A 165 -6.13 9.81 -4.13
C PHE A 165 -5.98 10.22 -2.67
N ALA A 166 -4.84 9.94 -2.04
CA ALA A 166 -4.58 10.25 -0.64
C ALA A 166 -4.62 11.76 -0.33
N VAL A 167 -4.03 12.59 -1.19
CA VAL A 167 -3.77 14.00 -0.86
C VAL A 167 -4.65 15.02 -1.60
N LYS A 168 -5.30 14.64 -2.70
CA LYS A 168 -6.20 15.54 -3.43
C LYS A 168 -7.62 15.39 -2.95
N GLU A 169 -8.40 16.47 -2.92
CA GLU A 169 -9.85 16.38 -2.75
C GLU A 169 -10.49 15.59 -3.89
N THR A 170 -11.43 14.71 -3.55
CA THR A 170 -12.10 13.82 -4.49
C THR A 170 -13.59 13.76 -4.18
N LYS A 171 -14.44 13.64 -5.20
CA LYS A 171 -15.90 13.53 -5.02
C LYS A 171 -16.31 12.31 -4.17
N GLY A 172 -15.51 11.24 -4.19
CA GLY A 172 -15.72 10.04 -3.37
C GLY A 172 -14.69 9.90 -2.25
N LYS A 173 -15.08 9.24 -1.15
CA LYS A 173 -14.21 8.91 -0.02
C LYS A 173 -13.53 7.54 -0.14
N SER A 174 -13.88 6.75 -1.16
CA SER A 174 -13.28 5.44 -1.40
C SER A 174 -13.07 5.15 -2.87
N ILE A 175 -12.08 4.30 -3.18
CA ILE A 175 -11.87 3.72 -4.51
C ILE A 175 -11.58 2.23 -4.40
N GLU A 176 -12.12 1.45 -5.33
CA GLU A 176 -11.89 0.02 -5.44
C GLU A 176 -10.92 -0.30 -6.58
N PHE A 177 -10.10 -1.33 -6.40
CA PHE A 177 -9.10 -1.73 -7.38
C PHE A 177 -8.75 -3.22 -7.25
N TRP A 178 -8.28 -3.81 -8.34
CA TRP A 178 -7.77 -5.17 -8.36
C TRP A 178 -6.32 -5.22 -7.87
N SER A 179 -5.96 -6.31 -7.19
CA SER A 179 -4.59 -6.70 -6.86
C SER A 179 -4.45 -8.23 -6.91
N LEU A 180 -3.29 -8.73 -7.33
CA LEU A 180 -2.91 -10.14 -7.16
C LEU A 180 -2.40 -10.35 -5.73
N ASN A 181 -2.61 -11.54 -5.17
CA ASN A 181 -1.99 -11.96 -3.91
C ASN A 181 -0.53 -12.43 -4.18
N PRO A 182 0.51 -11.76 -3.65
CA PRO A 182 1.89 -12.22 -3.87
C PRO A 182 2.19 -13.63 -3.34
N ASP A 183 1.45 -14.08 -2.31
CA ASP A 183 1.63 -15.41 -1.71
C ASP A 183 0.94 -16.52 -2.48
N ASP A 184 -0.04 -16.14 -3.28
CA ASP A 184 -0.84 -17.01 -4.11
C ASP A 184 -1.17 -16.25 -5.41
N PRO A 185 -0.17 -16.08 -6.30
CA PRO A 185 -0.28 -15.17 -7.45
C PRO A 185 -1.41 -15.53 -8.40
N GLY A 186 -1.88 -16.78 -8.37
CA GLY A 186 -3.03 -17.24 -9.15
C GLY A 186 -4.36 -16.63 -8.70
N ASN A 187 -4.42 -15.96 -7.55
CA ASN A 187 -5.64 -15.39 -6.99
C ASN A 187 -5.60 -13.85 -6.98
N VAL A 188 -6.70 -13.26 -7.47
CA VAL A 188 -6.95 -11.81 -7.43
C VAL A 188 -7.94 -11.48 -6.33
N MET A 189 -7.87 -10.24 -5.86
CA MET A 189 -8.82 -9.66 -4.91
C MET A 189 -9.16 -8.24 -5.32
N VAL A 190 -10.38 -7.83 -4.99
CA VAL A 190 -10.78 -6.42 -5.01
C VAL A 190 -10.46 -5.83 -3.64
N LEU A 191 -9.62 -4.81 -3.64
CA LEU A 191 -9.30 -3.99 -2.48
C LEU A 191 -10.05 -2.66 -2.57
N ALA A 192 -10.33 -2.08 -1.42
CA ALA A 192 -10.86 -0.73 -1.28
C ALA A 192 -9.86 0.12 -0.49
N ALA A 193 -9.55 1.31 -1.00
CA ALA A 193 -8.86 2.36 -0.26
C ALA A 193 -9.90 3.39 0.18
N VAL A 194 -9.94 3.69 1.47
CA VAL A 194 -10.88 4.63 2.10
C VAL A 194 -10.07 5.76 2.73
N LYS A 195 -10.47 7.00 2.44
CA LYS A 195 -9.91 8.18 3.09
C LYS A 195 -10.35 8.25 4.54
N GLU A 196 -9.37 8.38 5.42
CA GLU A 196 -9.57 8.65 6.83
C GLU A 196 -9.17 10.12 7.12
N ASN A 197 -8.77 10.40 8.35
CA ASN A 197 -8.31 11.71 8.78
C ASN A 197 -6.90 12.05 8.25
N GLN A 198 -6.62 13.35 8.18
CA GLN A 198 -5.24 13.84 8.13
C GLN A 198 -4.68 13.85 9.56
N GLU A 199 -3.41 13.53 9.71
CA GLU A 199 -2.72 13.56 10.99
C GLU A 199 -1.24 13.88 10.85
N THR A 200 -0.67 14.37 11.94
CA THR A 200 0.76 14.65 12.05
C THR A 200 1.45 13.47 12.71
N ILE A 201 2.53 12.98 12.10
CA ILE A 201 3.31 11.87 12.61
C ILE A 201 4.77 12.27 12.83
N GLU A 202 5.42 11.65 13.80
CA GLU A 202 6.88 11.70 13.93
C GLU A 202 7.52 10.62 13.06
N LEU A 203 8.39 11.02 12.13
CA LEU A 203 9.11 10.14 11.21
C LEU A 203 10.60 10.53 11.20
N ASN A 204 11.47 9.63 11.68
CA ASN A 204 12.92 9.88 11.77
C ASN A 204 13.29 11.18 12.52
N GLY A 205 12.57 11.49 13.61
CA GLY A 205 12.79 12.71 14.41
C GLY A 205 12.30 13.99 13.73
N LYS A 206 11.46 13.87 12.69
CA LYS A 206 10.81 15.00 12.02
C LYS A 206 9.29 14.85 12.10
N THR A 207 8.64 15.94 12.40
CA THR A 207 7.19 16.07 12.35
C THR A 207 6.71 16.21 10.89
N ILE A 208 5.83 15.32 10.43
CA ILE A 208 5.33 15.30 9.04
C ILE A 208 3.80 15.25 9.04
N LYS A 209 3.17 16.14 8.26
CA LYS A 209 1.73 16.08 7.98
C LYS A 209 1.41 15.00 6.95
N THR A 210 0.42 14.18 7.24
CA THR A 210 0.05 13.02 6.42
C THR A 210 -1.46 12.90 6.22
N ALA A 211 -1.87 12.32 5.10
CA ALA A 211 -3.20 11.75 4.91
C ALA A 211 -3.14 10.25 5.22
N ARG A 212 -4.07 9.77 6.04
CA ARG A 212 -4.23 8.34 6.30
C ARG A 212 -5.28 7.75 5.37
N LEU A 213 -4.93 6.63 4.73
CA LEU A 213 -5.86 5.76 4.02
C LEU A 213 -5.96 4.44 4.76
N LYS A 214 -7.18 3.93 4.89
CA LYS A 214 -7.44 2.55 5.27
C LYS A 214 -7.61 1.72 4.00
N ILE A 215 -6.82 0.67 3.84
CA ILE A 215 -6.95 -0.29 2.74
C ILE A 215 -7.49 -1.61 3.29
N CYS A 216 -8.53 -2.16 2.67
CA CYS A 216 -9.18 -3.40 3.09
C CYS A 216 -9.66 -4.21 1.89
N LEU A 217 -10.12 -5.44 2.12
CA LEU A 217 -10.89 -6.18 1.11
C LEU A 217 -12.22 -5.46 0.84
N ALA A 218 -12.64 -5.40 -0.42
CA ALA A 218 -13.92 -4.77 -0.78
C ALA A 218 -15.14 -5.58 -0.28
N GLY A 219 -16.26 -4.88 -0.12
CA GLY A 219 -17.53 -5.47 0.31
C GLY A 219 -17.51 -6.07 1.72
N PHE A 220 -18.27 -7.15 1.90
CA PHE A 220 -18.47 -7.81 3.20
C PHE A 220 -17.18 -8.44 3.77
N LEU A 221 -16.13 -8.58 2.96
CA LEU A 221 -14.85 -9.14 3.38
C LEU A 221 -13.92 -8.12 4.05
N SER A 222 -14.29 -6.84 4.11
CA SER A 222 -13.52 -5.75 4.72
C SER A 222 -13.15 -5.99 6.19
N PHE A 223 -13.87 -6.86 6.90
CA PHE A 223 -13.56 -7.26 8.28
C PHE A 223 -12.35 -8.20 8.41
N PHE A 224 -11.97 -8.92 7.35
CA PHE A 224 -10.95 -9.97 7.46
C PHE A 224 -9.51 -9.46 7.35
N TRP A 225 -9.30 -8.32 6.71
CA TRP A 225 -7.98 -7.72 6.56
C TRP A 225 -8.09 -6.22 6.36
N THR A 226 -7.29 -5.47 7.10
CA THR A 226 -7.17 -4.02 6.98
C THR A 226 -5.74 -3.59 7.22
N GLY A 227 -5.28 -2.57 6.50
CA GLY A 227 -4.04 -1.87 6.79
C GLY A 227 -4.25 -0.37 6.75
N ASP A 228 -3.54 0.33 7.63
CA ASP A 228 -3.44 1.78 7.63
C ASP A 228 -2.20 2.20 6.87
N TYR A 229 -2.34 3.20 6.01
CA TYR A 229 -1.29 3.70 5.12
C TYR A 229 -1.24 5.22 5.20
N TRP A 230 -0.06 5.76 5.44
CA TRP A 230 0.17 7.19 5.58
C TRP A 230 0.91 7.72 4.36
N PHE A 231 0.37 8.80 3.81
CA PHE A 231 0.89 9.50 2.64
C PHE A 231 1.22 10.93 3.05
N ARG A 232 2.45 11.38 2.77
CA ARG A 232 2.91 12.73 3.09
C ARG A 232 2.11 13.76 2.29
N LEU A 233 1.51 14.75 2.96
CA LEU A 233 0.64 15.73 2.28
C LEU A 233 1.40 16.58 1.26
N SER A 234 2.70 16.81 1.46
CA SER A 234 3.48 17.69 0.59
C SER A 234 3.71 17.16 -0.81
N ASP A 235 3.71 15.84 -1.03
CA ASP A 235 3.92 15.27 -2.38
C ASP A 235 3.17 13.95 -2.64
N GLY A 236 2.34 13.50 -1.70
CA GLY A 236 1.58 12.27 -1.78
C GLY A 236 2.39 10.99 -1.59
N PHE A 237 3.67 11.07 -1.23
CA PHE A 237 4.50 9.86 -1.12
C PHE A 237 4.15 9.02 0.11
N PHE A 238 4.13 7.70 -0.07
CA PHE A 238 3.89 6.73 0.99
C PHE A 238 5.07 6.71 1.98
N VAL A 239 4.79 6.89 3.27
CA VAL A 239 5.85 6.98 4.30
C VAL A 239 5.74 5.96 5.42
N ARG A 240 4.54 5.42 5.68
CA ARG A 240 4.32 4.45 6.76
C ARG A 240 3.12 3.56 6.46
N ALA A 241 3.19 2.29 6.86
CA ALA A 241 2.03 1.42 6.96
C ALA A 241 2.00 0.66 8.29
N LYS A 242 0.79 0.36 8.76
CA LYS A 242 0.52 -0.61 9.81
C LYS A 242 -0.51 -1.58 9.26
N VAL A 243 -0.07 -2.80 8.97
CA VAL A 243 -0.92 -3.84 8.39
C VAL A 243 -1.31 -4.83 9.48
N SER A 244 -2.54 -5.34 9.44
CA SER A 244 -3.00 -6.38 10.37
C SER A 244 -1.99 -7.54 10.44
N GLY A 245 -1.64 -7.99 11.66
CA GLY A 245 -0.67 -9.07 11.89
C GLY A 245 0.73 -8.61 12.32
N ASP A 246 0.86 -7.50 13.03
CA ASP A 246 2.12 -6.95 13.57
C ASP A 246 3.17 -6.59 12.53
N ILE A 247 2.73 -6.19 11.33
CA ILE A 247 3.62 -5.67 10.29
C ILE A 247 3.57 -4.14 10.32
N PHE A 248 4.74 -3.55 10.51
CA PHE A 248 4.92 -2.10 10.50
C PHE A 248 6.01 -1.75 9.49
N VAL A 249 5.68 -0.83 8.58
CA VAL A 249 6.58 -0.35 7.54
C VAL A 249 6.77 1.13 7.75
N GLU A 250 8.02 1.60 7.69
CA GLU A 250 8.31 3.01 7.86
C GLU A 250 9.49 3.43 6.99
N LEU A 251 9.33 4.55 6.29
CA LEU A 251 10.38 5.17 5.48
C LEU A 251 11.54 5.58 6.41
N LYS A 252 12.72 5.04 6.15
CA LYS A 252 13.92 5.31 6.94
C LYS A 252 14.83 6.35 6.30
N GLU A 253 14.96 6.30 4.98
CA GLU A 253 15.90 7.15 4.24
C GLU A 253 15.41 7.37 2.81
N GLU A 254 15.67 8.57 2.28
CA GLU A 254 15.48 8.94 0.88
C GLU A 254 16.84 9.40 0.33
N LYS A 255 17.44 8.62 -0.55
CA LYS A 255 18.73 8.93 -1.17
C LYS A 255 18.50 9.46 -2.57
N GLN A 256 18.82 10.74 -2.77
CA GLN A 256 18.86 11.31 -4.10
C GLN A 256 19.99 10.64 -4.88
N LYS A 257 19.72 10.19 -6.11
CA LYS A 257 20.78 9.77 -7.01
C LYS A 257 21.54 11.03 -7.42
N LYS A 258 22.84 11.05 -7.11
CA LYS A 258 23.77 12.09 -7.56
C LYS A 258 23.92 12.04 -9.07
#